data_AF-A0A538MH27-F1
#
_entry.id   AF-A0A538MH27-F1
#
_cell.length_a   1.000
_cell.length_b   1.000
_cell.length_c   1.000
_cell.angle_alpha   90.00
_cell.angle_beta   90.00
_cell.angle_gamma   90.00
#
_symmetry.space_group_name_H-M   'P 1'
#
loop_
_entity.id
_entity.type
_entity.pdbx_description
1 polymer ?
#
loop_
_entity_poly.entity_id
_entity_poly.type
_entity_poly.pdbx_seq_one_letter_code
_entity_poly.pdbx_strand_id
1 'polypeptide(L)'
;MARSLNPSAAETASYHGEVWTDARGYATVRLPAEAGPLEPPLAYELCDLDPQSSARVTAELNDGRFTIATDEPHVKVAWRVSGLRPASHQPRPQQEEGMR
;
A
#
# COMPACT_ATOMS: atom_id res chain seq x y z
N MET A 1 13.03 -12.30 31.30
CA MET A 1 11.72 -11.74 30.86
C MET A 1 11.57 -12.04 29.38
N ALA A 2 10.82 -13.10 29.05
CA ALA A 2 10.64 -13.56 27.68
C ALA A 2 9.72 -12.58 26.93
N ARG A 3 10.26 -11.92 25.90
CA ARG A 3 9.49 -11.12 24.98
C ARG A 3 8.79 -12.10 24.04
N SER A 4 7.55 -12.44 24.37
CA SER A 4 6.67 -13.25 23.53
C SER A 4 6.46 -12.53 22.20
N LEU A 5 7.33 -12.81 21.23
CA LEU A 5 7.06 -12.52 19.82
C LEU A 5 6.11 -13.61 19.36
N ASN A 6 4.81 -13.34 19.44
CA ASN A 6 3.76 -14.18 18.88
C ASN A 6 3.92 -14.15 17.33
N PRO A 7 4.38 -15.21 16.65
CA PRO A 7 4.71 -15.15 15.23
C PRO A 7 3.52 -15.53 14.35
N SER A 8 2.31 -15.05 14.68
CA SER A 8 1.09 -15.42 13.94
C SER A 8 0.20 -14.24 13.55
N ALA A 9 0.70 -13.00 13.61
CA ALA A 9 0.00 -11.85 13.08
C ALA A 9 0.45 -11.64 11.63
N ALA A 10 -0.47 -11.72 10.67
CA ALA A 10 -0.22 -11.32 9.30
C ALA A 10 0.48 -9.94 9.28
N GLU A 11 1.63 -9.85 8.61
CA GLU A 11 2.37 -8.60 8.52
C GLU A 11 1.61 -7.63 7.61
N THR A 12 1.01 -6.60 8.19
CA THR A 12 0.38 -5.52 7.44
C THR A 12 1.45 -4.67 6.77
N ALA A 13 1.38 -4.52 5.45
CA ALA A 13 2.20 -3.56 4.72
C ALA A 13 1.37 -2.34 4.31
N SER A 14 2.04 -1.18 4.29
CA SER A 14 1.46 0.09 3.88
C SER A 14 2.37 0.79 2.89
N TYR A 15 1.79 1.27 1.79
CA TYR A 15 2.46 2.07 0.76
C TYR A 15 1.81 3.44 0.69
N HIS A 16 2.63 4.45 0.41
CA HIS A 16 2.14 5.82 0.25
C HIS A 16 2.89 6.52 -0.88
N GLY A 17 2.29 7.59 -1.39
CA GLY A 17 2.92 8.44 -2.38
C GLY A 17 2.02 9.60 -2.75
N GLU A 18 2.46 10.36 -3.74
CA GLU A 18 1.71 11.46 -4.32
C GLU A 18 1.57 11.22 -5.82
N VAL A 19 0.43 11.62 -6.40
CA VAL A 19 0.19 11.52 -7.84
C VAL A 19 -0.60 12.74 -8.32
N TRP A 20 -0.34 13.16 -9.55
CA TRP A 20 -1.13 14.18 -10.24
C TRP A 20 -2.16 13.52 -11.14
N THR A 21 -3.40 13.99 -11.10
CA THR A 21 -4.42 13.56 -12.04
C THR A 21 -4.24 14.24 -13.40
N ASP A 22 -4.70 13.58 -14.45
CA ASP A 22 -4.64 14.08 -15.81
C ASP A 22 -5.71 15.14 -16.09
N ALA A 23 -5.78 15.61 -17.35
CA ALA A 23 -6.78 16.59 -17.79
C ALA A 23 -8.24 16.07 -17.71
N ARG A 24 -8.45 14.79 -17.43
CA ARG A 24 -9.75 14.16 -17.23
C ARG A 24 -10.03 13.88 -15.75
N GLY A 25 -9.12 14.23 -14.84
CA GLY A 25 -9.23 13.96 -13.41
C GLY A 25 -8.85 12.52 -13.02
N TYR A 26 -8.10 11.78 -13.84
CA TYR A 26 -7.69 10.40 -13.53
C TYR A 26 -6.19 10.28 -13.24
N ALA A 27 -5.84 9.41 -12.31
CA ALA A 27 -4.46 9.03 -12.01
C ALA A 27 -4.35 7.52 -11.83
N THR A 28 -3.42 6.89 -12.55
CA THR A 28 -3.06 5.49 -12.32
C THR A 28 -1.81 5.43 -11.46
N VAL A 29 -1.95 4.88 -10.26
CA VAL A 29 -0.85 4.64 -9.33
C VAL A 29 -0.35 3.22 -9.53
N ARG A 30 0.98 3.06 -9.58
CA ARG A 30 1.65 1.75 -9.59
C ARG A 30 2.46 1.62 -8.31
N LEU A 31 2.24 0.53 -7.59
CA LEU A 31 3.07 0.15 -6.47
C LEU A 31 4.46 -0.26 -6.96
N PRO A 32 5.51 -0.07 -6.14
CA PRO A 32 6.83 -0.55 -6.48
C PRO A 32 6.82 -2.09 -6.63
N ALA A 33 7.69 -2.64 -7.49
CA ALA A 33 7.69 -4.08 -7.79
C ALA A 33 7.95 -4.97 -6.55
N GLU A 34 8.64 -4.41 -5.56
CA GLU A 34 8.92 -4.99 -4.23
C GLU A 34 7.68 -5.00 -3.29
N ALA A 35 6.59 -4.33 -3.67
CA ALA A 35 5.37 -4.26 -2.87
C ALA A 35 4.63 -5.60 -2.73
N GLY A 36 4.92 -6.56 -3.61
CA GLY A 36 4.30 -7.87 -3.60
C GLY A 36 2.76 -7.83 -3.69
N PRO A 37 2.10 -9.00 -3.65
CA PRO A 37 0.65 -9.04 -3.56
C PRO A 37 0.18 -8.57 -2.18
N LEU A 38 -0.87 -7.76 -2.16
CA LEU A 38 -1.62 -7.42 -0.94
C LEU A 38 -2.95 -8.17 -0.97
N GLU A 39 -3.28 -8.85 0.14
CA GLU A 39 -4.54 -9.53 0.30
C GLU A 39 -5.59 -8.59 0.92
N PRO A 40 -6.85 -8.66 0.44
CA PRO A 40 -7.96 -7.92 1.04
C PRO A 40 -8.27 -8.41 2.47
N PRO A 41 -8.85 -7.56 3.33
CA PRO A 41 -9.36 -6.21 3.04
C PRO A 41 -8.25 -5.16 2.88
N LEU A 42 -8.36 -4.37 1.81
CA LEU A 42 -7.45 -3.26 1.54
C LEU A 42 -8.05 -1.96 2.10
N ALA A 43 -7.22 -1.18 2.80
CA ALA A 43 -7.58 0.13 3.29
C ALA A 43 -6.95 1.20 2.40
N TYR A 44 -7.78 2.09 1.85
CA TYR A 44 -7.35 3.21 1.02
C TYR A 44 -7.63 4.52 1.74
N GLU A 45 -6.62 5.37 1.80
CA GLU A 45 -6.72 6.72 2.34
C GLU A 45 -6.20 7.69 1.30
N LEU A 46 -7.03 8.66 0.92
CA LEU A 46 -6.73 9.67 -0.09
C LEU A 46 -6.85 11.04 0.55
N CYS A 47 -5.94 11.94 0.20
CA CYS A 47 -5.98 13.36 0.56
C CYS A 47 -5.68 14.18 -0.68
N ASP A 48 -6.64 14.97 -1.13
CA ASP A 48 -6.44 16.02 -2.10
C ASP A 48 -5.57 17.14 -1.49
N LEU A 49 -4.63 17.67 -2.27
CA LEU A 49 -3.68 18.69 -1.82
C LEU A 49 -3.88 20.01 -2.56
N ASP A 50 -3.97 19.98 -3.89
CA ASP A 50 -4.15 21.20 -4.70
C ASP A 50 -4.66 20.88 -6.11
N PRO A 51 -5.75 21.50 -6.58
CA PRO A 51 -6.75 22.25 -5.79
C PRO A 51 -7.55 21.33 -4.85
N GLN A 52 -8.26 21.91 -3.89
CA GLN A 52 -9.17 21.15 -3.02
C GLN A 52 -10.28 20.51 -3.86
N SER A 53 -10.40 19.19 -3.80
CA SER A 53 -11.31 18.42 -4.66
C SER A 53 -11.72 17.09 -4.00
N SER A 54 -12.65 16.35 -4.60
CA SER A 54 -13.04 15.04 -4.08
C SER A 54 -12.26 13.92 -4.77
N ALA A 55 -11.37 13.25 -4.05
CA ALA A 55 -10.64 12.10 -4.55
C ALA A 55 -11.32 10.76 -4.17
N ARG A 56 -11.41 9.84 -5.13
CA ARG A 56 -11.96 8.49 -4.90
C ARG A 56 -11.19 7.43 -5.69
N VAL A 57 -11.16 6.21 -5.16
CA VAL A 57 -10.66 5.04 -5.90
C VAL A 57 -11.75 4.57 -6.86
N THR A 58 -11.45 4.50 -8.16
CA THR A 58 -12.37 4.01 -9.20
C THR A 58 -12.02 2.61 -9.70
N ALA A 59 -10.77 2.20 -9.54
CA ALA A 59 -10.34 0.83 -9.72
C ALA A 59 -9.44 0.45 -8.54
N GLU A 60 -9.81 -0.61 -7.83
CA GLU A 60 -9.05 -1.14 -6.71
C GLU A 60 -7.68 -1.66 -7.14
N LEU A 61 -6.80 -1.90 -6.17
CA LEU A 61 -5.48 -2.47 -6.38
C LEU A 61 -5.59 -3.86 -7.00
N ASN A 62 -5.22 -3.95 -8.27
CA ASN A 62 -5.13 -5.18 -9.02
C ASN A 62 -3.85 -5.16 -9.85
N ASP A 63 -3.08 -6.24 -9.82
CA ASP A 63 -1.80 -6.33 -10.55
C ASP A 63 -0.81 -5.20 -10.16
N GLY A 64 -0.79 -4.84 -8.87
CA GLY A 64 0.08 -3.78 -8.34
C GLY A 64 -0.28 -2.36 -8.78
N ARG A 65 -1.46 -2.14 -9.38
CA ARG A 65 -1.91 -0.82 -9.80
C ARG A 65 -3.35 -0.55 -9.35
N PHE A 66 -3.65 0.71 -9.09
CA PHE A 66 -5.00 1.17 -8.80
C PHE A 66 -5.24 2.53 -9.46
N THR A 67 -6.52 2.91 -9.62
CA THR A 67 -6.89 4.16 -10.28
C THR A 67 -7.64 5.06 -9.32
N ILE A 68 -7.16 6.29 -9.20
CA ILE A 68 -7.80 7.38 -8.49
C ILE A 68 -8.50 8.27 -9.52
N ALA A 69 -9.68 8.76 -9.16
CA ALA A 69 -10.33 9.84 -9.88
C ALA A 69 -10.62 11.01 -8.95
N THR A 70 -10.52 12.22 -9.49
CA THR A 70 -10.90 13.48 -8.86
C THR A 70 -12.02 14.15 -9.64
N ASP A 71 -12.79 15.01 -8.97
CA ASP A 71 -13.85 15.79 -9.63
C ASP A 71 -13.27 16.89 -10.53
N GLU A 72 -12.13 17.45 -10.14
CA GLU A 72 -11.38 18.44 -10.92
C GLU A 72 -10.19 17.80 -11.65
N PRO A 73 -9.77 18.34 -12.81
CA PRO A 73 -8.54 17.92 -13.50
C PRO A 73 -7.28 18.47 -12.82
N HIS A 74 -6.13 17.84 -13.06
CA HIS A 74 -4.82 18.32 -12.56
C HIS A 74 -4.74 18.51 -11.04
N VAL A 75 -5.37 17.61 -10.28
CA VAL A 75 -5.34 17.61 -8.82
C VAL A 75 -4.17 16.78 -8.32
N LYS A 76 -3.41 17.32 -7.38
CA LYS A 76 -2.41 16.56 -6.62
C LYS A 76 -3.10 15.78 -5.50
N VAL A 77 -2.94 14.47 -5.49
CA VAL A 77 -3.52 13.56 -4.49
C VAL A 77 -2.42 12.79 -3.79
N ALA A 78 -2.34 12.94 -2.47
CA ALA A 78 -1.60 12.02 -1.62
C ALA A 78 -2.45 10.76 -1.35
N TRP A 79 -1.83 9.60 -1.47
CA TRP A 79 -2.51 8.32 -1.30
C TRP A 79 -1.73 7.42 -0.34
N ARG A 80 -2.47 6.61 0.40
CA ARG A 80 -1.95 5.50 1.20
C ARG A 80 -2.83 4.27 0.98
N VAL A 81 -2.20 3.13 0.72
CA VAL A 81 -2.86 1.83 0.65
C VAL A 81 -2.21 0.89 1.63
N SER A 82 -3.02 0.20 2.43
CA SER A 82 -2.57 -0.78 3.41
C SER A 82 -3.31 -2.10 3.22
N GLY A 83 -2.63 -3.22 3.46
CA GLY A 83 -3.20 -4.55 3.33
C GLY A 83 -2.37 -5.61 4.03
N LEU A 84 -2.91 -6.82 4.11
CA LEU A 84 -2.18 -7.97 4.62
C LEU A 84 -1.22 -8.46 3.56
N ARG A 85 0.04 -8.70 3.92
CA ARG A 85 0.94 -9.45 3.04
C ARG A 85 0.84 -10.93 3.38
N PRO A 86 0.80 -11.81 2.38
CA PRO A 86 0.98 -13.22 2.63
C PRO A 86 2.36 -13.39 3.29
N ALA A 87 2.41 -14.20 4.35
CA ALA A 87 3.63 -14.54 5.07
C ALA A 87 4.59 -15.28 4.13
N SER A 88 5.28 -14.52 3.28
CA SER A 88 6.36 -15.03 2.44
C SER A 88 7.49 -15.27 3.42
N HIS A 89 7.69 -16.55 3.77
CA HIS A 89 8.75 -17.08 4.61
C HIS A 89 9.93 -16.12 4.67
N GLN A 90 10.00 -15.30 5.74
CA GLN A 90 11.26 -14.67 6.08
C GLN A 90 12.25 -15.83 6.18
N PRO A 91 13.36 -15.87 5.42
CA PRO A 91 14.42 -16.79 5.75
C PRO A 91 14.80 -16.44 7.18
N ARG A 92 14.36 -17.31 8.10
CA ARG A 92 14.71 -17.24 9.50
C ARG A 92 16.23 -17.02 9.51
N PRO A 93 16.78 -15.95 10.08
CA PRO A 93 18.21 -15.95 10.34
C PRO A 93 18.45 -17.24 11.12
N GLN A 94 19.20 -18.16 10.51
CA GLN A 94 19.68 -19.34 11.21
C GLN A 94 20.44 -18.76 12.40
N GLN A 95 19.84 -18.83 13.59
CA GLN A 95 20.62 -18.74 14.81
C GLN A 95 21.52 -19.97 14.73
N GLU A 96 22.74 -19.74 14.24
CA GLU A 96 23.81 -20.71 14.23
C GLU A 96 23.91 -21.29 15.63
N GLU A 97 23.58 -22.57 15.68
CA GLU A 97 23.66 -23.42 16.84
C GLU A 97 25.11 -23.45 17.32
N GLY A 98 25.36 -22.88 18.49
CA GLY A 98 26.66 -22.82 19.13
C GLY A 98 26.60 -23.37 20.54
N MET A 99 26.12 -24.61 20.67
CA MET A 99 26.41 -25.47 21.82
C MET A 99 27.92 -25.41 22.13
N ARG A 100 28.28 -24.82 23.27
CA ARG A 100 29.39 -25.23 24.14
C ARG A 100 29.41 -24.46 25.45
#